data_AF-A0A669Q107-F1
#
_entry.id   AF-A0A669Q107-F1
#
_cell.length_a   1.000
_cell.length_b   1.000
_cell.length_c   1.000
_cell.angle_alpha   90.00
_cell.angle_beta   90.00
_cell.angle_gamma   90.00
#
_symmetry.space_group_name_H-M   'P 1'
#
loop_
_entity.id
_entity.type
_entity.pdbx_description
1 polymer ?
#
loop_
_entity_poly.entity_id
_entity_poly.type
_entity_poly.pdbx_seq_one_letter_code
_entity_poly.pdbx_strand_id
1 'polypeptide(L)' 'MGSWNRILDRLRLDDKVAYVTGGGQGIGRAFAHALGEAGAKVAVVDLHRTLHNEDWCNG' A
#
# COMPACT_ATOMS: atom_id res chain seq x y z
N MET A 1 -28.88 21.08 3.86
CA MET A 1 -27.48 20.64 4.04
C MET A 1 -27.45 19.12 4.18
N GLY A 2 -27.01 18.39 3.15
CA GLY A 2 -27.00 16.93 3.16
C GLY A 2 -25.60 16.34 3.33
N SER A 3 -25.44 15.51 4.37
CA SER A 3 -24.74 14.22 4.30
C SER A 3 -23.25 14.18 3.89
N TRP A 4 -22.39 15.04 4.44
CA TRP A 4 -20.92 14.83 4.35
C TRP A 4 -20.45 13.61 5.15
N ASN A 5 -21.06 13.37 6.32
CA ASN A 5 -20.71 12.24 7.18
C ASN A 5 -20.79 10.90 6.44
N ARG A 6 -21.86 10.66 5.66
CA ARG A 6 -22.05 9.38 4.96
C ARG A 6 -21.08 9.10 3.81
N ILE A 7 -20.34 10.09 3.31
CA ILE A 7 -19.26 9.84 2.36
C ILE A 7 -18.01 9.39 3.12
N LEU A 8 -17.64 10.11 4.19
CA LEU A 8 -16.45 9.78 4.98
C LEU A 8 -16.60 8.44 5.71
N ASP A 9 -17.79 8.11 6.18
CA ASP A 9 -18.10 6.81 6.81
C ASP A 9 -17.83 5.64 5.84
N ARG A 10 -17.99 5.85 4.52
CA ARG A 10 -17.72 4.81 3.50
C ARG A 10 -16.23 4.64 3.19
N LEU A 11 -15.39 5.58 3.61
CA LEU A 11 -13.95 5.53 3.41
C LEU A 11 -13.21 4.90 4.60
N ARG A 12 -13.90 4.63 5.71
CA ARG A 12 -13.35 3.87 6.83
C ARG A 12 -13.10 2.42 6.42
N LEU A 13 -11.94 1.90 6.79
CA LEU A 13 -11.48 0.55 6.48
C LEU A 13 -11.21 -0.27 7.73
N ASP A 14 -11.83 0.08 8.85
CA ASP A 14 -11.77 -0.72 10.08
C ASP A 14 -12.13 -2.19 9.78
N ASP A 15 -11.39 -3.11 10.39
CA ASP A 15 -11.52 -4.56 10.21
C ASP A 15 -11.32 -5.07 8.78
N LYS A 16 -10.81 -4.24 7.86
CA LYS A 16 -10.41 -4.66 6.51
C LYS A 16 -8.93 -4.96 6.43
N VAL A 17 -8.59 -5.81 5.46
CA VAL A 17 -7.21 -6.12 5.08
C VAL A 17 -6.99 -5.63 3.65
N ALA A 18 -5.91 -4.88 3.43
CA ALA A 18 -5.54 -4.36 2.11
C ALA A 18 -4.16 -4.89 1.69
N TYR A 19 -4.00 -5.18 0.40
CA TYR A 19 -2.74 -5.61 -0.20
C TYR A 19 -2.26 -4.56 -1.19
N VAL A 20 -1.06 -4.03 -0.98
CA VAL A 20 -0.48 -2.97 -1.82
C VAL A 20 0.73 -3.50 -2.54
N THR A 21 0.65 -3.60 -3.87
CA THR A 21 1.78 -3.91 -4.75
C THR A 21 2.54 -2.64 -5.12
N GLY A 22 3.86 -2.74 -5.28
CA GLY A 22 4.71 -1.56 -5.53
C GLY A 22 4.74 -0.58 -4.34
N GLY A 23 4.43 -1.06 -3.13
CA GLY A 23 4.25 -0.21 -1.95
C GLY A 23 5.55 0.20 -1.25
N GLY A 24 6.72 -0.20 -1.78
CA GLY A 24 8.01 0.14 -1.18
C GLY A 24 8.40 1.60 -1.39
N GLN A 25 7.82 2.28 -2.38
CA GLN A 25 8.26 3.60 -2.84
C GLN A 25 7.07 4.45 -3.35
N GLY A 26 7.31 5.76 -3.50
CA GLY A 26 6.44 6.67 -4.25
C GLY A 26 4.95 6.58 -3.88
N ILE A 27 4.10 6.49 -4.91
CA ILE A 27 2.63 6.48 -4.77
C ILE A 27 2.15 5.24 -4.02
N GLY A 28 2.74 4.07 -4.28
CA GLY A 28 2.37 2.83 -3.60
C GLY A 28 2.58 2.93 -2.08
N ARG A 29 3.71 3.52 -1.66
CA ARG A 29 3.99 3.79 -0.24
C ARG A 29 2.96 4.76 0.36
N ALA A 30 2.65 5.85 -0.34
CA ALA A 30 1.66 6.82 0.13
C ALA A 30 0.27 6.16 0.31
N PHE A 31 -0.15 5.31 -0.63
CA PHE A 31 -1.38 4.54 -0.51
C PHE A 31 -1.37 3.55 0.65
N ALA A 32 -0.26 2.83 0.87
CA ALA A 32 -0.14 1.92 2.00
C ALA A 32 -0.35 2.63 3.34
N HIS A 33 0.21 3.84 3.49
CA HIS A 33 -0.02 4.67 4.67
C HIS A 33 -1.47 5.15 4.77
N ALA A 34 -2.03 5.72 3.69
CA ALA A 34 -3.41 6.23 3.70
C ALA A 34 -4.46 5.14 4.02
N LEU A 35 -4.26 3.91 3.50
CA LEU A 35 -5.12 2.77 3.80
C LEU A 35 -5.02 2.36 5.28
N GLY A 36 -3.82 2.42 5.86
CA GLY A 36 -3.59 2.17 7.28
C GLY A 36 -4.24 3.24 8.16
N GLU A 37 -4.11 4.51 7.80
CA GLU A 37 -4.76 5.65 8.49
C GLU A 37 -6.29 5.55 8.46
N ALA A 38 -6.86 4.97 7.40
CA ALA A 38 -8.27 4.68 7.30
C ALA A 38 -8.73 3.47 8.15
N GLY A 39 -7.81 2.72 8.78
CA GLY A 39 -8.09 1.63 9.71
C GLY A 39 -7.82 0.21 9.16
N ALA A 40 -7.29 0.09 7.93
CA ALA A 40 -7.00 -1.23 7.37
C ALA A 40 -5.72 -1.85 7.97
N LYS A 41 -5.70 -3.17 8.06
CA LYS A 41 -4.43 -3.93 8.17
C LYS A 41 -3.82 -4.03 6.78
N VAL A 42 -2.62 -3.49 6.59
CA VAL A 42 -2.01 -3.38 5.25
C VAL A 42 -0.83 -4.34 5.11
N ALA A 43 -0.89 -5.19 4.10
CA ALA A 43 0.25 -5.98 3.63
C ALA A 43 0.88 -5.26 2.44
N VAL A 44 2.16 -4.92 2.55
CA VAL A 44 2.91 -4.24 1.49
C VAL A 44 3.81 -5.24 0.79
N VAL A 45 3.75 -5.26 -0.54
CA VAL A 45 4.59 -6.10 -1.39
C VAL A 45 5.24 -5.27 -2.46
N ASP A 46 6.55 -5.39 -2.55
CA ASP A 46 7.38 -4.66 -3.49
C ASP A 46 8.49 -5.58 -3.99
N LEU A 47 8.93 -5.38 -5.23
CA LEU A 47 10.05 -6.09 -5.79
C LEU A 47 11.27 -5.20 -5.73
N HIS A 48 12.17 -5.49 -4.80
CA HIS A 48 13.50 -4.89 -4.83
C HIS A 48 14.32 -5.55 -5.93
N ARG A 49 14.22 -5.00 -7.14
CA ARG A 49 14.92 -5.51 -8.30
C ARG A 49 16.36 -5.00 -8.30
N THR A 50 17.25 -5.67 -7.57
CA THR A 50 18.70 -5.57 -7.78
C THR A 50 19.07 -6.37 -9.03
N LEU A 51 18.57 -5.95 -10.20
CA LEU A 51 18.96 -6.54 -11.47
C LEU A 51 20.00 -5.60 -12.07
N HIS A 52 21.19 -5.65 -11.51
CA HIS A 52 22.37 -5.63 -12.36
C HIS A 52 22.62 -7.11 -12.67
N ASN A 53 22.71 -7.46 -13.96
CA ASN A 53 23.72 -8.45 -14.33
C ASN A 53 25.00 -7.98 -13.62
N GLU A 54 25.67 -8.72 -12.75
CA GLU A 54 26.61 -9.79 -13.11
C GLU A 54 26.84 -10.78 -11.93
N ASP A 55 25.97 -10.80 -10.91
CA ASP A 55 26.19 -11.62 -9.70
C ASP A 55 25.74 -13.10 -9.83
N TRP A 56 25.21 -13.51 -10.98
CA TRP A 56 24.66 -14.86 -11.19
C TRP A 56 25.55 -15.86 -11.94
N CYS A 57 26.82 -15.54 -12.28
CA CYS A 57 27.79 -16.55 -12.73
C CYS A 57 29.24 -16.02 -12.74
N ASN A 58 29.88 -15.85 -11.58
CA ASN A 58 31.33 -15.68 -11.50
C ASN A 58 31.91 -16.47 -10.32
N GLY A 59 32.22 -17.76 -10.57
CA GLY A 59 33.08 -18.61 -9.73
C GLY A 59 32.34 -19.57 -8.81
#